data_AF-A0A357QJ68-F1
#
_entry.id   AF-A0A357QJ68-F1
#
_cell.length_a   1.000
_cell.length_b   1.000
_cell.length_c   1.000
_cell.angle_alpha   90.00
_cell.angle_beta   90.00
_cell.angle_gamma   90.00
#
_symmetry.space_group_name_H-M   'P 1'
#
loop_
_entity.id
_entity.type
_entity.pdbx_description
1 polymer ?
#
loop_
_entity_poly.entity_id
_entity_poly.type
_entity_poly.pdbx_seq_one_letter_code
_entity_poly.pdbx_strand_id
1 'polypeptide(L)'
;MALIAGIVTITSCEDPEDPTPTNELMEGVWEMNSLYDNTTSGEKKDSVVAFFPQWIHMDDMNSVNSTLGPLFMWIVYGDSKFISVTSKIDEVFKYADLQLTEGEWFIDKNKVVDNFTIEIKMKFPTMETVTEIFDIFNIDLPEFAEDAMDLVIYHKFKYVGVTINDDNPDKMVWTFGEGVQPTYNTKDQYGDPVLYHGLDVNPFSECTITFERKAKSLTDLIQEHTAPAK
;
A
#
# COMPACT_ATOMS: atom_id res chain seq x y z
N MET A 1 -67.36 -21.39 17.15
CA MET A 1 -66.31 -20.35 17.03
C MET A 1 -65.01 -20.93 17.55
N ALA A 2 -64.06 -21.21 16.66
CA ALA A 2 -62.65 -21.37 17.00
C ALA A 2 -61.87 -21.00 15.73
N LEU A 3 -61.26 -19.82 15.76
CA LEU A 3 -60.45 -19.27 14.68
C LEU A 3 -59.06 -19.90 14.80
N ILE A 4 -58.66 -20.74 13.86
CA ILE A 4 -57.27 -21.22 13.78
C ILE A 4 -56.50 -20.17 12.98
N ALA A 5 -55.75 -19.34 13.69
CA ALA A 5 -54.81 -18.39 13.10
C ALA A 5 -53.60 -19.18 12.56
N GLY A 6 -53.49 -19.27 11.23
CA GLY A 6 -52.31 -19.81 10.57
C GLY A 6 -51.14 -18.83 10.72
N ILE A 7 -50.09 -19.28 11.41
CA ILE A 7 -48.81 -18.57 11.49
C ILE A 7 -48.13 -18.69 10.12
N VAL A 8 -48.02 -17.56 9.42
CA VAL A 8 -47.16 -17.44 8.24
C VAL A 8 -45.73 -17.25 8.74
N THR A 9 -44.92 -18.30 8.66
CA THR A 9 -43.48 -18.17 8.83
C THR A 9 -42.92 -17.56 7.55
N ILE A 10 -42.64 -16.27 7.58
CA ILE A 10 -41.72 -15.62 6.65
C ILE A 10 -40.35 -16.24 6.89
N THR A 11 -39.96 -17.19 6.04
CA THR A 11 -38.54 -17.50 5.83
C THR A 11 -37.93 -16.23 5.26
N SER A 12 -37.19 -15.50 6.08
CA SER A 12 -36.27 -14.47 5.60
C SER A 12 -35.43 -15.13 4.51
N CYS A 13 -35.47 -14.62 3.28
CA CYS A 13 -34.32 -14.80 2.41
C CYS A 13 -33.13 -14.26 3.20
N GLU A 14 -32.13 -15.10 3.44
CA GLU A 14 -30.81 -14.61 3.77
C GLU A 14 -30.39 -13.71 2.60
N ASP A 15 -30.09 -12.45 2.89
CA ASP A 15 -29.42 -11.59 1.93
C ASP A 15 -28.12 -12.30 1.51
N PRO A 16 -27.74 -12.26 0.22
CA PRO A 16 -26.51 -12.92 -0.23
C PRO A 16 -25.33 -12.41 0.62
N GLU A 17 -24.55 -13.34 1.16
CA GLU A 17 -23.36 -13.10 1.99
C GLU A 17 -22.47 -12.03 1.35
N ASP A 18 -21.97 -11.08 2.17
CA ASP A 18 -21.05 -10.04 1.72
C ASP A 18 -19.82 -10.62 0.98
N PRO A 19 -19.28 -9.94 -0.05
CA PRO A 19 -18.34 -10.52 -0.99
C PRO A 19 -16.88 -10.62 -0.54
N THR A 20 -16.40 -11.85 -0.31
CA THR A 20 -15.24 -12.53 -0.94
C THR A 20 -13.86 -11.84 -1.13
N PRO A 21 -13.14 -11.32 -0.11
CA PRO A 21 -11.69 -11.15 -0.20
C PRO A 21 -11.01 -12.42 0.29
N THR A 22 -10.48 -13.23 -0.64
CA THR A 22 -9.67 -14.41 -0.33
C THR A 22 -8.24 -14.21 -0.82
N ASN A 23 -7.31 -15.01 -0.30
CA ASN A 23 -5.91 -15.01 -0.75
C ASN A 23 -5.82 -15.17 -2.29
N GLU A 24 -6.48 -16.17 -2.86
CA GLU A 24 -6.48 -16.44 -4.31
C GLU A 24 -7.04 -15.28 -5.13
N LEU A 25 -8.06 -14.58 -4.64
CA LEU A 25 -8.65 -13.44 -5.35
C LEU A 25 -7.77 -12.19 -5.27
N MET A 26 -6.98 -12.02 -4.21
CA MET A 26 -6.07 -10.88 -4.08
C MET A 26 -4.76 -11.04 -4.87
N GLU A 27 -4.38 -12.28 -5.21
CA GLU A 27 -3.21 -12.57 -6.05
C GLU A 27 -3.34 -11.96 -7.45
N GLY A 28 -2.22 -11.56 -8.03
CA GLY A 28 -2.12 -11.03 -9.39
C GLY A 28 -1.60 -9.60 -9.46
N VAL A 29 -1.64 -9.06 -10.68
CA VAL A 29 -1.18 -7.70 -10.98
C VAL A 29 -2.37 -6.75 -10.97
N TRP A 30 -2.22 -5.64 -10.25
CA TRP A 30 -3.26 -4.65 -10.01
C TRP A 30 -2.75 -3.26 -10.38
N GLU A 31 -3.56 -2.49 -11.08
CA GLU A 31 -3.32 -1.08 -11.39
C GLU A 31 -4.15 -0.18 -10.48
N MET A 32 -3.53 0.82 -9.88
CA MET A 32 -4.23 1.81 -9.09
C MET A 32 -5.01 2.77 -10.00
N ASN A 33 -6.32 2.81 -9.80
CA ASN A 33 -7.22 3.65 -10.54
C ASN A 33 -7.54 4.96 -9.84
N SER A 34 -7.64 4.95 -8.51
CA SER A 34 -7.95 6.15 -7.71
C SER A 34 -7.25 6.10 -6.36
N LEU A 35 -6.94 7.29 -5.82
CA LEU A 35 -6.44 7.48 -4.46
C LEU A 35 -7.23 8.64 -3.83
N TYR A 36 -7.95 8.38 -2.75
CA TYR A 36 -8.65 9.38 -1.96
C TYR A 36 -8.03 9.46 -0.58
N ASP A 37 -7.76 10.67 -0.11
CA ASP A 37 -7.45 10.92 1.29
C ASP A 37 -8.76 10.85 2.09
N ASN A 38 -8.79 10.13 3.21
CA ASN A 38 -10.03 9.98 3.99
C ASN A 38 -10.28 11.19 4.91
N THR A 39 -9.27 12.03 5.13
CA THR A 39 -9.35 13.25 5.95
C THR A 39 -9.71 14.48 5.11
N THR A 40 -9.45 14.44 3.80
CA THR A 40 -9.79 15.50 2.86
C THR A 40 -10.65 14.94 1.74
N SER A 41 -11.75 15.62 1.38
CA SER A 41 -12.70 15.11 0.37
C SER A 41 -12.18 15.12 -1.09
N GLY A 42 -10.86 15.12 -1.32
CA GLY A 42 -10.23 15.28 -2.62
C GLY A 42 -9.52 14.01 -3.11
N GLU A 43 -9.60 13.76 -4.42
CA GLU A 43 -8.76 12.77 -5.09
C GLU A 43 -7.30 13.24 -5.11
N LYS A 44 -6.37 12.39 -4.69
CA LYS A 44 -4.93 12.67 -4.52
C LYS A 44 -4.05 11.98 -5.54
N LYS A 45 -4.60 11.11 -6.38
CA LYS A 45 -3.86 10.30 -7.34
C LYS A 45 -2.89 11.17 -8.15
N ASP A 46 -3.37 12.25 -8.75
CA ASP A 46 -2.52 13.07 -9.61
C ASP A 46 -1.44 13.85 -8.85
N SER A 47 -1.71 14.24 -7.60
CA SER A 47 -0.71 14.93 -6.76
C SER A 47 0.36 14.00 -6.17
N VAL A 48 0.07 12.70 -6.06
CA VAL A 48 0.94 11.73 -5.37
C VAL A 48 1.64 10.81 -6.35
N VAL A 49 0.95 10.37 -7.41
CA VAL A 49 1.44 9.32 -8.31
C VAL A 49 1.29 9.61 -9.81
N ALA A 50 0.86 10.80 -10.24
CA ALA A 50 0.53 11.10 -11.65
C ALA A 50 1.60 10.66 -12.66
N PHE A 51 2.87 10.80 -12.31
CA PHE A 51 4.00 10.58 -13.21
C PHE A 51 4.59 9.17 -13.12
N PHE A 52 4.11 8.36 -12.19
CA PHE A 52 4.65 7.04 -11.92
C PHE A 52 3.71 5.98 -12.48
N PRO A 53 4.24 4.86 -13.00
CA PRO A 53 3.41 3.69 -13.20
C PRO A 53 2.85 3.22 -11.87
N GLN A 54 1.62 2.69 -11.86
CA GLN A 54 0.85 2.53 -10.63
C GLN A 54 0.42 1.08 -10.41
N TRP A 55 1.39 0.16 -10.46
CA TRP A 55 1.10 -1.26 -10.39
C TRP A 55 1.64 -1.91 -9.12
N ILE A 56 0.93 -2.94 -8.68
CA ILE A 56 1.35 -3.83 -7.61
C ILE A 56 1.06 -5.27 -8.01
N HIS A 57 2.04 -6.14 -7.82
CA HIS A 57 1.93 -7.58 -8.00
C HIS A 57 2.00 -8.24 -6.64
N MET A 58 0.99 -9.04 -6.32
CA MET A 58 0.91 -9.86 -5.11
C MET A 58 0.91 -11.32 -5.53
N ASP A 59 1.89 -12.11 -5.08
CA ASP A 59 2.03 -13.51 -5.47
C ASP A 59 1.62 -14.51 -4.37
N ASP A 60 1.55 -15.78 -4.75
CA ASP A 60 1.17 -16.92 -3.91
C ASP A 60 2.22 -17.28 -2.82
N MET A 61 3.43 -16.74 -2.99
CA MET A 61 4.55 -16.85 -2.05
C MET A 61 4.59 -15.72 -1.02
N ASN A 62 3.51 -14.93 -0.93
CA ASN A 62 3.36 -13.77 -0.05
C ASN A 62 4.27 -12.59 -0.43
N SER A 63 4.82 -12.54 -1.64
CA SER A 63 5.69 -11.43 -2.08
C SER A 63 4.87 -10.30 -2.69
N VAL A 64 5.38 -9.08 -2.53
CA VAL A 64 4.89 -7.88 -3.19
C VAL A 64 5.99 -7.31 -4.07
N ASN A 65 5.67 -6.99 -5.32
CA ASN A 65 6.53 -6.20 -6.21
C ASN A 65 5.71 -5.05 -6.79
N SER A 66 6.15 -3.82 -6.63
CA SER A 66 5.32 -2.65 -6.95
C SER A 66 6.10 -1.47 -7.47
N THR A 67 5.45 -0.64 -8.28
CA THR A 67 5.92 0.70 -8.66
C THR A 67 5.31 1.79 -7.76
N LEU A 68 4.50 1.43 -6.76
CA LEU A 68 3.79 2.32 -5.85
C LEU A 68 4.64 2.83 -4.68
N GLY A 69 5.97 2.81 -4.78
CA GLY A 69 6.87 3.38 -3.76
C GLY A 69 6.47 4.80 -3.32
N PRO A 70 6.19 5.74 -4.26
CA PRO A 70 5.72 7.09 -3.91
C PRO A 70 4.40 7.12 -3.12
N LEU A 71 3.46 6.21 -3.42
CA LEU A 71 2.22 6.08 -2.65
C LEU A 71 2.52 5.70 -1.20
N PHE A 72 3.36 4.69 -0.97
CA PHE A 72 3.69 4.26 0.39
C PHE A 72 4.49 5.32 1.15
N MET A 73 5.35 6.08 0.47
CA MET A 73 5.98 7.27 1.07
C MET A 73 4.94 8.29 1.51
N TRP A 74 3.93 8.57 0.67
CA TRP A 74 2.86 9.49 1.03
C TRP A 74 1.98 8.96 2.17
N ILE A 75 1.68 7.66 2.21
CA ILE A 75 0.96 7.05 3.33
C ILE A 75 1.74 7.25 4.63
N VAL A 76 3.06 7.04 4.64
CA VAL A 76 3.88 7.16 5.86
C VAL A 76 4.09 8.62 6.27
N TYR A 77 4.29 9.53 5.33
CA TYR A 77 4.77 10.89 5.62
C TYR A 77 3.72 11.99 5.48
N GLY A 78 2.64 11.76 4.74
CA GLY A 78 1.59 12.76 4.47
C GLY A 78 2.02 13.89 3.54
N ASP A 79 1.05 14.73 3.15
CA ASP A 79 1.20 15.73 2.07
C ASP A 79 2.41 16.66 2.23
N SER A 80 2.56 17.33 3.38
CA SER A 80 3.57 18.38 3.56
C SER A 80 5.01 17.84 3.48
N LYS A 81 5.22 16.65 4.06
CA LYS A 81 6.52 15.99 4.08
C LYS A 81 6.79 15.28 2.76
N PHE A 82 5.77 14.65 2.17
CA PHE A 82 5.86 14.05 0.83
C PHE A 82 6.29 15.08 -0.22
N ILE A 83 5.63 16.25 -0.29
CA ILE A 83 5.99 17.32 -1.24
C ILE A 83 7.41 17.84 -1.00
N SER A 84 7.81 17.99 0.26
CA SER A 84 9.17 18.45 0.61
C SER A 84 10.24 17.45 0.17
N VAL A 85 9.93 16.16 0.22
CA VAL A 85 10.83 15.08 -0.19
C VAL A 85 10.84 14.92 -1.71
N THR A 86 9.68 14.86 -2.37
CA THR A 86 9.59 14.64 -3.83
C THR A 86 10.12 15.82 -4.66
N SER A 87 9.94 17.07 -4.19
CA SER A 87 10.45 18.26 -4.89
C SER A 87 11.98 18.32 -5.01
N LYS A 88 12.70 17.58 -4.17
CA LYS A 88 14.17 17.49 -4.19
C LYS A 88 14.69 16.25 -4.90
N ILE A 89 13.87 15.21 -4.86
CA ILE A 89 14.08 13.91 -5.50
C ILE A 89 14.08 14.03 -7.05
N ASP A 90 13.30 14.97 -7.62
CA ASP A 90 13.27 15.26 -9.07
C ASP A 90 14.60 15.78 -9.65
N GLU A 91 15.50 16.35 -8.82
CA GLU A 91 16.77 16.92 -9.28
C GLU A 91 17.90 15.88 -9.39
N VAL A 92 17.75 14.73 -8.73
CA VAL A 92 18.83 13.72 -8.56
C VAL A 92 18.55 12.42 -9.31
N PHE A 93 17.28 12.06 -9.51
CA PHE A 93 16.91 10.81 -10.16
C PHE A 93 16.33 11.08 -11.54
N LYS A 94 17.17 10.94 -12.56
CA LYS A 94 16.66 10.57 -13.89
C LYS A 94 16.07 9.17 -13.78
N TYR A 95 14.77 9.08 -13.49
CA TYR A 95 13.96 7.87 -13.22
C TYR A 95 13.81 6.88 -14.38
N ALA A 96 14.83 6.73 -15.22
CA ALA A 96 14.85 5.82 -16.35
C ALA A 96 14.88 4.33 -15.96
N ASP A 97 15.04 3.99 -14.67
CA ASP A 97 15.34 2.61 -14.23
C ASP A 97 14.28 1.95 -13.32
N LEU A 98 13.08 2.54 -13.14
CA LEU A 98 11.92 1.96 -12.42
C LEU A 98 12.30 0.87 -11.38
N GLN A 99 12.96 1.26 -10.30
CA GLN A 99 13.30 0.29 -9.26
C GLN A 99 12.01 -0.16 -8.57
N LEU A 100 11.72 -1.46 -8.67
CA LEU A 100 10.56 -2.06 -8.01
C LEU A 100 10.72 -1.94 -6.49
N THR A 101 9.66 -1.47 -5.85
CA THR A 101 9.50 -1.56 -4.41
C THR A 101 9.06 -2.97 -4.07
N GLU A 102 9.86 -3.66 -3.26
CA GLU A 102 9.57 -5.01 -2.82
C GLU A 102 8.85 -5.03 -1.47
N GLY A 103 8.22 -6.15 -1.15
CA GLY A 103 7.51 -6.31 0.10
C GLY A 103 6.97 -7.71 0.32
N GLU A 104 6.15 -7.85 1.34
CA GLU A 104 5.41 -9.06 1.64
C GLU A 104 3.95 -8.72 1.98
N TRP A 105 3.06 -9.68 1.83
CA TRP A 105 1.66 -9.52 2.22
C TRP A 105 1.15 -10.78 2.92
N PHE A 106 0.23 -10.60 3.87
CA PHE A 106 -0.26 -11.67 4.72
C PHE A 106 -1.76 -11.57 4.90
N ILE A 107 -2.42 -12.71 4.75
CA ILE A 107 -3.87 -12.86 4.85
C ILE A 107 -4.17 -14.24 5.45
N ASP A 108 -5.31 -14.37 6.14
CA ASP A 108 -5.76 -15.67 6.64
C ASP A 108 -6.19 -16.56 5.47
N LYS A 109 -5.35 -17.53 5.12
CA LYS A 109 -5.56 -18.39 3.94
C LYS A 109 -6.81 -19.26 4.12
N ASN A 110 -7.56 -19.45 3.05
CA ASN A 110 -8.81 -20.22 2.99
C ASN A 110 -10.01 -19.59 3.74
N LYS A 111 -9.98 -18.28 4.01
CA LYS A 111 -11.11 -17.55 4.57
C LYS A 111 -11.42 -16.31 3.74
N VAL A 112 -12.68 -15.90 3.81
CA VAL A 112 -13.11 -14.54 3.50
C VAL A 112 -12.63 -13.66 4.65
N VAL A 113 -11.94 -12.57 4.33
CA VAL A 113 -11.41 -11.64 5.34
C VAL A 113 -11.85 -10.22 5.03
N ASP A 114 -11.98 -9.38 6.06
CA ASP A 114 -12.20 -7.94 5.89
C ASP A 114 -10.88 -7.15 5.86
N ASN A 115 -9.77 -7.81 6.19
CA ASN A 115 -8.50 -7.17 6.39
C ASN A 115 -7.31 -8.09 6.12
N PHE A 116 -6.19 -7.47 5.76
CA PHE A 116 -4.92 -8.12 5.52
C PHE A 116 -3.76 -7.29 6.07
N THR A 117 -2.54 -7.79 5.94
CA THR A 117 -1.31 -7.08 6.27
C THR A 117 -0.47 -6.91 5.02
N ILE A 118 0.12 -5.74 4.85
CA ILE A 118 1.12 -5.47 3.81
C ILE A 118 2.38 -4.88 4.44
N GLU A 119 3.53 -5.39 4.03
CA GLU A 119 4.85 -4.89 4.38
C GLU A 119 5.55 -4.42 3.12
N ILE A 120 6.06 -3.19 3.12
CA ILE A 120 6.77 -2.59 2.00
C ILE A 120 8.17 -2.19 2.45
N LYS A 121 9.18 -2.60 1.68
CA LYS A 121 10.57 -2.20 1.88
C LYS A 121 10.78 -0.85 1.21
N MET A 122 11.18 0.15 1.98
CA MET A 122 11.60 1.44 1.43
C MET A 122 13.06 1.69 1.75
N LYS A 123 13.80 2.10 0.73
CA LYS A 123 15.18 2.53 0.83
C LYS A 123 15.25 3.99 0.42
N PHE A 124 16.01 4.79 1.16
CA PHE A 124 16.23 6.17 0.76
C PHE A 124 17.17 6.25 -0.43
N PRO A 125 16.93 7.21 -1.33
CA PRO A 125 17.55 7.15 -2.64
C PRO A 125 18.96 7.78 -2.61
N THR A 126 19.22 8.77 -1.74
CA THR A 126 20.59 9.30 -1.44
C THR A 126 20.78 9.70 0.03
N MET A 127 22.04 9.84 0.47
CA MET A 127 22.38 10.42 1.79
C MET A 127 21.91 11.86 1.96
N GLU A 128 21.84 12.65 0.89
CA GLU A 128 21.30 14.01 0.92
C GLU A 128 19.82 13.97 1.27
N THR A 129 19.05 13.10 0.60
CA THR A 129 17.63 12.87 0.92
C THR A 129 17.43 12.38 2.34
N VAL A 130 18.30 11.48 2.84
CA VAL A 130 18.27 11.03 4.25
C VAL A 130 18.51 12.21 5.19
N THR A 131 19.59 12.95 5.02
CA THR A 131 19.97 14.06 5.91
C THR A 131 18.87 15.11 5.98
N GLU A 132 18.30 15.46 4.84
CA GLU A 132 17.22 16.43 4.76
C GLU A 132 15.91 15.93 5.36
N ILE A 133 15.58 14.65 5.22
CA ILE A 133 14.43 14.06 5.91
C ILE A 133 14.64 14.12 7.42
N PHE A 134 15.81 13.76 7.92
CA PHE A 134 16.08 13.84 9.36
C PHE A 134 16.02 15.29 9.86
N ASP A 135 16.50 16.26 9.09
CA ASP A 135 16.37 17.69 9.37
C ASP A 135 14.89 18.16 9.37
N ILE A 136 14.09 17.77 8.37
CA ILE A 136 12.65 18.11 8.28
C ILE A 136 11.88 17.52 9.47
N PHE A 137 12.25 16.34 9.91
CA PHE A 137 11.57 15.64 11.00
C PHE A 137 12.14 16.01 12.38
N ASN A 138 13.19 16.84 12.42
CA ASN A 138 13.91 17.22 13.63
C ASN A 138 14.34 15.99 14.45
N ILE A 139 14.88 14.99 13.74
CA ILE A 139 15.39 13.75 14.31
C ILE A 139 16.90 13.80 14.12
N ASP A 140 17.64 13.61 15.21
CA ASP A 140 19.09 13.47 15.11
C ASP A 140 19.39 12.26 14.23
N LEU A 141 20.17 12.47 13.16
CA LEU A 141 20.74 11.37 12.40
C LEU A 141 21.46 10.46 13.41
N PRO A 142 21.15 9.16 13.47
CA PRO A 142 21.93 8.28 14.30
C PRO A 142 23.41 8.35 13.88
N GLU A 143 24.33 8.18 14.83
CA GLU A 143 25.79 8.33 14.61
C GLU A 143 26.33 7.49 13.43
N PHE A 144 25.58 6.48 12.98
CA PHE A 144 25.81 5.65 11.81
C PHE A 144 25.25 6.26 10.51
N ALA A 145 25.33 7.58 10.33
CA ALA A 145 24.86 8.26 9.12
C ALA A 145 25.50 7.71 7.82
N GLU A 146 26.69 7.12 7.87
CA GLU A 146 27.29 6.41 6.71
C GLU A 146 26.53 5.12 6.34
N ASP A 147 25.84 4.46 7.29
CA ASP A 147 24.99 3.28 7.05
C ASP A 147 23.56 3.66 6.61
N ALA A 148 23.18 4.94 6.74
CA ALA A 148 21.82 5.38 6.46
C ALA A 148 21.47 5.32 4.95
N MET A 149 22.49 5.31 4.08
CA MET A 149 22.32 5.11 2.64
C MET A 149 21.89 3.68 2.27
N ASP A 150 22.18 2.70 3.13
CA ASP A 150 21.76 1.30 2.98
C ASP A 150 20.61 0.92 3.93
N LEU A 151 20.06 1.90 4.64
CA LEU A 151 18.94 1.70 5.54
C LEU A 151 17.69 1.31 4.75
N VAL A 152 17.30 0.04 4.89
CA VAL A 152 16.01 -0.46 4.43
C VAL A 152 15.05 -0.47 5.62
N ILE A 153 14.01 0.34 5.51
CA ILE A 153 12.93 0.38 6.50
C ILE A 153 11.75 -0.43 5.96
N TYR A 154 11.33 -1.40 6.77
CA TYR A 154 10.18 -2.26 6.52
C TYR A 154 8.94 -1.59 7.11
N HIS A 155 8.03 -1.16 6.25
CA HIS A 155 6.79 -0.49 6.61
C HIS A 155 5.66 -1.49 6.58
N LYS A 156 5.29 -1.99 7.75
CA LYS A 156 4.26 -3.01 7.91
C LYS A 156 2.97 -2.39 8.42
N PHE A 157 1.92 -2.46 7.63
CA PHE A 157 0.58 -2.01 7.94
C PHE A 157 -0.31 -3.21 8.21
N LYS A 158 -0.68 -3.42 9.47
CA LYS A 158 -1.62 -4.48 9.87
C LYS A 158 -3.05 -3.95 9.83
N TYR A 159 -4.00 -4.84 9.55
CA TYR A 159 -5.44 -4.54 9.51
C TYR A 159 -5.84 -3.54 8.43
N VAL A 160 -5.16 -3.58 7.28
CA VAL A 160 -5.58 -2.81 6.10
C VAL A 160 -6.90 -3.40 5.63
N GLY A 161 -7.95 -2.57 5.57
CA GLY A 161 -9.26 -3.00 5.10
C GLY A 161 -9.19 -3.39 3.62
N VAL A 162 -9.86 -4.46 3.24
CA VAL A 162 -9.93 -4.91 1.85
C VAL A 162 -11.34 -5.33 1.48
N THR A 163 -11.78 -4.91 0.30
CA THR A 163 -12.99 -5.42 -0.33
C THR A 163 -12.72 -5.74 -1.80
N ILE A 164 -13.39 -6.77 -2.32
CA ILE A 164 -13.43 -7.10 -3.74
C ILE A 164 -14.89 -7.03 -4.17
N ASN A 165 -15.15 -6.41 -5.32
CA ASN A 165 -16.51 -6.31 -5.82
C ASN A 165 -16.95 -7.67 -6.37
N ASP A 166 -18.02 -8.26 -5.82
CA ASP A 166 -18.52 -9.57 -6.28
C ASP A 166 -19.03 -9.57 -7.71
N ASP A 167 -19.65 -8.46 -8.14
CA ASP A 167 -20.10 -8.29 -9.52
C ASP A 167 -18.94 -8.03 -10.49
N ASN A 168 -17.77 -7.66 -9.95
CA ASN A 168 -16.56 -7.38 -10.72
C ASN A 168 -15.28 -7.71 -9.91
N PRO A 169 -14.84 -8.98 -9.92
CA PRO A 169 -13.67 -9.44 -9.14
C PRO A 169 -12.34 -8.86 -9.65
N ASP A 170 -12.37 -8.09 -10.74
CA ASP A 170 -11.25 -7.30 -11.22
C ASP A 170 -11.19 -5.91 -10.57
N LYS A 171 -12.02 -5.63 -9.56
CA LYS A 171 -11.95 -4.41 -8.75
C LYS A 171 -11.73 -4.72 -7.29
N MET A 172 -10.66 -4.17 -6.74
CA MET A 172 -10.28 -4.30 -5.34
C MET A 172 -10.13 -2.92 -4.71
N VAL A 173 -10.57 -2.76 -3.47
CA VAL A 173 -10.44 -1.52 -2.71
C VAL A 173 -9.65 -1.79 -1.44
N TRP A 174 -8.64 -0.98 -1.19
CA TRP A 174 -7.91 -0.96 0.08
C TRP A 174 -8.29 0.27 0.88
N THR A 175 -8.46 0.10 2.18
CA THR A 175 -8.76 1.19 3.12
C THR A 175 -7.72 1.22 4.22
N PHE A 176 -6.96 2.32 4.24
CA PHE A 176 -6.08 2.71 5.33
C PHE A 176 -6.86 3.70 6.22
N GLY A 177 -7.35 3.25 7.37
CA GLY A 177 -8.13 4.09 8.30
C GLY A 177 -7.74 3.84 9.75
N GLU A 178 -8.49 4.39 10.69
CA GLU A 178 -8.19 4.36 12.15
C GLU A 178 -7.84 2.97 12.74
N GLY A 179 -8.30 1.88 12.13
CA GLY A 179 -8.00 0.51 12.58
C GLY A 179 -6.62 -0.02 12.18
N VAL A 180 -5.91 0.62 11.25
CA VAL A 180 -4.61 0.17 10.77
C VAL A 180 -3.53 0.40 11.83
N GLN A 181 -2.69 -0.61 12.03
CA GLN A 181 -1.56 -0.54 12.96
C GLN A 181 -0.24 -0.57 12.19
N PRO A 182 0.36 0.60 11.91
CA PRO A 182 1.68 0.66 11.30
C PRO A 182 2.76 0.21 12.29
N THR A 183 3.78 -0.46 11.77
CA THR A 183 5.01 -0.80 12.47
C THR A 183 6.18 -0.61 11.52
N TYR A 184 7.23 0.04 11.99
CA TYR A 184 8.41 0.38 11.21
C TYR A 184 9.62 -0.30 11.82
N ASN A 185 10.30 -1.15 11.06
CA ASN A 185 11.47 -1.87 11.55
C ASN A 185 12.60 -1.80 10.53
N THR A 186 13.83 -1.87 11.03
CA THR A 186 14.99 -2.30 10.24
C THR A 186 15.25 -3.78 10.52
N LYS A 187 16.28 -4.36 9.91
CA LYS A 187 16.77 -5.70 10.26
C LYS A 187 18.21 -5.61 10.70
N ASP A 188 18.57 -6.39 11.71
CA ASP A 188 19.97 -6.54 12.10
C ASP A 188 20.74 -7.45 11.12
N GLN A 189 22.02 -7.69 11.42
CA GLN A 189 22.90 -8.56 10.61
C GLN A 189 22.45 -10.03 10.54
N TYR A 190 21.53 -10.47 11.39
CA TYR A 190 20.95 -11.81 11.40
C TYR A 190 19.58 -11.86 10.70
N GLY A 191 19.03 -10.70 10.32
CA GLY A 191 17.72 -10.57 9.71
C GLY A 191 16.58 -10.39 10.71
N ASP A 192 16.89 -10.25 12.00
CA ASP A 192 15.89 -10.07 13.05
C ASP A 192 15.37 -8.62 13.05
N PRO A 193 14.06 -8.41 13.29
CA PRO A 193 13.47 -7.08 13.24
C PRO A 193 13.96 -6.23 14.42
N VAL A 194 14.44 -5.02 14.11
CA VAL A 194 14.81 -3.99 15.08
C VAL A 194 13.87 -2.81 14.91
N LEU A 195 13.22 -2.39 16.01
CA LEU A 195 12.27 -1.29 15.97
C LEU A 195 12.96 0.00 15.48
N TYR A 196 12.40 0.61 14.44
CA TYR A 196 12.90 1.85 13.91
C TYR A 196 12.25 3.03 14.66
N HIS A 197 13.05 3.73 15.46
CA HIS A 197 12.60 4.88 16.26
C HIS A 197 12.69 6.23 15.53
N GLY A 198 13.16 6.24 14.28
CA GLY A 198 13.31 7.46 13.49
C GLY A 198 12.02 7.96 12.85
N LEU A 199 10.86 7.36 13.12
CA LEU A 199 9.55 7.84 12.69
C LEU A 199 8.51 7.65 13.79
N ASP A 200 7.64 8.63 13.97
CA ASP A 200 6.47 8.47 14.81
C ASP A 200 5.54 7.43 14.18
N VAL A 201 5.18 6.42 14.97
CA VAL A 201 4.29 5.33 14.55
C VAL A 201 2.81 5.72 14.60
N ASN A 202 2.47 6.92 15.11
CA ASN A 202 1.09 7.26 15.46
C ASN A 202 0.28 7.99 14.36
N PRO A 203 0.87 8.76 13.42
CA PRO A 203 0.11 9.25 12.27
C PRO A 203 0.63 8.71 10.92
N PHE A 204 -0.29 8.14 10.13
CA PHE A 204 -0.12 7.89 8.69
C PHE A 204 -1.32 8.53 7.94
N SER A 205 -1.22 8.71 6.63
CA SER A 205 -2.30 9.25 5.80
C SER A 205 -3.40 8.21 5.65
N GLU A 206 -4.55 8.47 6.27
CA GLU A 206 -5.74 7.66 6.02
C GLU A 206 -6.21 7.85 4.57
N CYS A 207 -6.42 6.75 3.86
CA CYS A 207 -6.77 6.80 2.46
C CYS A 207 -7.60 5.59 2.01
N THR A 208 -8.24 5.76 0.86
CA THR A 208 -8.92 4.70 0.13
C THR A 208 -8.34 4.60 -1.26
N ILE A 209 -7.93 3.40 -1.64
CA ILE A 209 -7.26 3.12 -2.91
C ILE A 209 -8.10 2.12 -3.69
N THR A 210 -8.40 2.42 -4.94
CA THR A 210 -9.10 1.48 -5.83
C THR A 210 -8.12 0.94 -6.85
N PHE A 211 -8.17 -0.37 -7.04
CA PHE A 211 -7.37 -1.11 -8.00
C PHE A 211 -8.24 -1.78 -9.06
N GLU A 212 -7.64 -1.98 -10.23
CA GLU A 212 -8.19 -2.80 -11.31
C GLU A 212 -7.19 -3.86 -11.75
N ARG A 213 -7.64 -5.10 -11.89
CA ARG A 213 -6.78 -6.23 -12.24
C ARG A 213 -6.23 -6.09 -13.66
N LYS A 214 -4.98 -6.49 -13.85
CA LYS A 214 -4.33 -6.61 -15.16
C LYS A 214 -3.97 -8.06 -15.45
N ALA A 215 -4.28 -8.48 -16.68
CA ALA A 215 -3.89 -9.79 -17.18
C ALA A 215 -2.40 -9.87 -17.60
N LYS A 216 -1.71 -8.73 -17.71
CA LYS A 216 -0.30 -8.64 -18.10
C LYS A 216 0.60 -8.79 -16.89
N SER A 217 1.83 -9.28 -17.11
CA SER A 217 2.84 -9.29 -16.06
C SER A 217 3.28 -7.85 -15.72
N LEU A 218 3.79 -7.67 -14.50
CA LEU A 218 4.36 -6.39 -14.08
C LEU A 218 5.50 -5.94 -15.02
N THR A 219 6.33 -6.89 -15.47
CA THR A 219 7.41 -6.63 -16.42
C THR A 219 6.91 -6.15 -17.78
N ASP A 220 5.85 -6.74 -18.32
CA ASP A 220 5.29 -6.32 -19.61
C ASP A 220 4.73 -4.90 -19.53
N LEU A 221 4.01 -4.58 -18.45
CA LEU A 221 3.47 -3.23 -18.20
C LEU A 221 4.58 -2.18 -18.11
N ILE A 222 5.67 -2.50 -17.41
CA ILE A 222 6.86 -1.65 -17.30
C ILE A 222 7.52 -1.42 -18.66
N GLN A 223 7.71 -2.49 -19.44
CA GLN A 223 8.33 -2.39 -20.77
C GLN A 223 7.50 -1.56 -21.73
N GLU A 224 6.17 -1.70 -21.70
CA GLU A 224 5.27 -0.91 -22.54
C GLU A 224 5.28 0.59 -22.18
N HIS A 225 5.38 0.91 -20.89
CA HIS A 225 5.43 2.29 -20.42
C HIS A 225 6.78 2.98 -20.67
N THR A 226 7.87 2.21 -20.65
CA THR A 226 9.23 2.72 -20.91
C THR A 226 9.60 2.73 -22.40
N ALA A 227 8.82 2.03 -23.25
CA ALA A 227 9.06 2.03 -24.69
C ALA A 227 8.80 3.42 -25.30
N PRO A 228 9.68 3.93 -26.17
CA PRO A 228 9.43 5.19 -26.87
C PRO A 228 8.16 5.06 -27.72
N ALA A 229 7.28 6.06 -27.61
CA ALA A 229 6.09 6.15 -28.46
C ALA A 229 6.50 6.02 -29.93
N LYS A 230 5.92 5.04 -30.64
CA LYS A 230 6.13 4.85 -32.08
C LYS A 230 5.45 5.93 -32.90
#